data_AF-A0A4Q0Z1A0-F1
#
_entry.id   AF-A0A4Q0Z1A0-F1
#
_cell.length_a   1.000
_cell.length_b   1.000
_cell.length_c   1.000
_cell.angle_alpha   90.00
_cell.angle_beta   90.00
_cell.angle_gamma   90.00
#
_symmetry.space_group_name_H-M   'P 1'
#
loop_
_entity.id
_entity.type
_entity.pdbx_description
1 polymer ?
#
loop_
_entity_poly.entity_id
_entity_poly.type
_entity_poly.pdbx_seq_one_letter_code
_entity_poly.pdbx_strand_id
1 'polypeptide(L)'
;ENKQNGDILTKSSEILSSNVSHLNTAALSQTASIEETAAAIEETTSSISEISQQATQMQTLSKETLTYATEGLELANKTQKSMDEINSATQEILEATSIIDQIAFQTNILSLNAAVEAATAGEAGKGFAVVAGEVRNLATRSAEAAKEIKELVEKANTKASEGKFSSEQMIDGYSKLNEKINTSSKIISNVADATIEQSKGISQINEAVSAIDKLTQENARITGETQEIAKKTNDIAINIIKNTDNKKF
;
A
#
# COMPACT_ATOMS: atom_id res chain seq x y z
N GLU A 1 -18.40 83.60 8.85
CA GLU A 1 -17.71 82.82 7.80
C GLU A 1 -16.44 82.13 8.32
N ASN A 2 -15.34 82.85 8.61
CA ASN A 2 -14.08 82.21 9.06
C ASN A 2 -14.21 81.30 10.30
N LYS A 3 -15.00 81.70 11.30
CA LYS A 3 -15.27 80.86 12.49
C LYS A 3 -16.01 79.57 12.13
N GLN A 4 -17.05 79.68 11.30
CA GLN A 4 -17.85 78.55 10.84
C GLN A 4 -17.02 77.58 9.98
N ASN A 5 -16.14 78.10 9.13
CA ASN A 5 -15.20 77.28 8.34
C ASN A 5 -14.18 76.57 9.24
N GLY A 6 -13.69 77.25 10.29
CA GLY A 6 -12.85 76.64 11.32
C GLY A 6 -13.56 75.50 12.05
N ASP A 7 -14.80 75.69 12.50
CA ASP A 7 -15.57 74.65 13.20
C ASP A 7 -15.83 73.41 12.32
N ILE A 8 -16.14 73.62 11.03
CA ILE A 8 -16.30 72.52 10.05
C ILE A 8 -14.99 71.77 9.86
N LEU A 9 -13.86 72.49 9.78
CA LEU A 9 -12.55 71.90 9.56
C LEU A 9 -12.09 71.08 10.77
N THR A 10 -12.29 71.59 12.00
CA THR A 10 -12.07 70.87 13.26
C THR A 10 -12.85 69.55 13.25
N LYS A 11 -14.17 69.62 13.04
CA LYS A 11 -15.04 68.42 13.03
C LYS A 11 -14.63 67.43 11.94
N SER A 12 -14.25 67.91 10.76
CA SER A 12 -13.79 67.05 9.66
C SER A 12 -12.45 66.37 9.97
N SER A 13 -11.52 67.09 10.60
CA SER A 13 -10.23 66.52 11.03
C SER A 13 -10.36 65.51 12.17
N GLU A 14 -11.31 65.72 13.09
CA GLU A 14 -11.64 64.76 14.14
C GLU A 14 -12.22 63.46 13.56
N ILE A 15 -13.16 63.58 12.61
CA ILE A 15 -13.70 62.41 11.88
C ILE A 15 -12.59 61.68 11.13
N LEU A 16 -11.72 62.42 10.42
CA LEU A 16 -10.59 61.83 9.70
C LEU A 16 -9.65 61.09 10.66
N SER A 17 -9.28 61.71 11.79
CA SER A 17 -8.44 61.06 12.81
C SER A 17 -9.10 59.81 13.39
N SER A 18 -10.42 59.80 13.59
CA SER A 18 -11.14 58.60 14.06
C SER A 18 -11.09 57.47 13.03
N ASN A 19 -11.34 57.79 11.76
CA ASN A 19 -11.29 56.80 10.67
C ASN A 19 -9.89 56.21 10.49
N VAL A 20 -8.86 57.06 10.59
CA VAL A 20 -7.45 56.66 10.53
C VAL A 20 -7.09 55.77 11.73
N SER A 21 -7.56 56.10 12.94
CA SER A 21 -7.38 55.22 14.10
C SER A 21 -8.02 53.84 13.88
N HIS A 22 -9.21 53.78 13.29
CA HIS A 22 -9.88 52.52 12.97
C HIS A 22 -9.10 51.71 11.92
N LEU A 23 -8.63 52.37 10.86
CA LEU A 23 -7.80 51.73 9.82
C LEU A 23 -6.50 51.17 10.41
N ASN A 24 -5.86 51.90 11.33
CA ASN A 24 -4.65 51.43 11.99
C ASN A 24 -4.91 50.16 12.82
N THR A 25 -6.00 50.14 13.59
CA THR A 25 -6.40 48.93 14.35
C THR A 25 -6.71 47.75 13.43
N ALA A 26 -7.41 48.01 12.32
CA ALA A 26 -7.70 46.97 11.32
C ALA A 26 -6.43 46.43 10.66
N ALA A 27 -5.47 47.29 10.31
CA ALA A 27 -4.19 46.89 9.74
C ALA A 27 -3.38 46.02 10.71
N LEU A 28 -3.32 46.40 12.00
CA LEU A 28 -2.63 45.59 13.03
C LEU A 28 -3.28 44.21 13.20
N SER A 29 -4.61 44.15 13.22
CA SER A 29 -5.32 42.86 13.27
C SER A 29 -5.05 42.02 12.03
N GLN A 30 -4.96 42.66 10.86
CA GLN A 30 -4.67 41.97 9.61
C GLN A 30 -3.24 41.42 9.57
N THR A 31 -2.25 42.16 10.09
CA THR A 31 -0.88 41.65 10.27
C THR A 31 -0.84 40.41 11.14
N ALA A 32 -1.55 40.40 12.27
CA ALA A 32 -1.61 39.22 13.14
C ALA A 32 -2.22 38.00 12.41
N SER A 33 -3.29 38.19 11.62
CA SER A 33 -3.87 37.11 10.81
C SER A 33 -2.94 36.62 9.69
N ILE A 34 -2.13 37.51 9.12
CA ILE A 34 -1.12 37.15 8.11
C ILE A 34 -0.04 36.28 8.74
N GLU A 35 0.46 36.63 9.93
CA GLU A 35 1.46 35.84 10.66
C GLU A 35 0.94 34.43 10.99
N GLU A 36 -0.30 34.34 11.48
CA GLU A 36 -0.95 33.04 11.77
C GLU A 36 -1.14 32.21 10.48
N THR A 37 -1.57 32.86 9.40
CA THR A 37 -1.74 32.19 8.10
C THR A 37 -0.40 31.72 7.53
N ALA A 38 0.67 32.50 7.67
CA ALA A 38 2.01 32.13 7.24
C ALA A 38 2.53 30.91 8.01
N ALA A 39 2.34 30.88 9.34
CA ALA A 39 2.70 29.73 10.16
C ALA A 39 1.94 28.46 9.75
N ALA A 40 0.63 28.57 9.49
CA ALA A 40 -0.19 27.45 9.01
C ALA A 40 0.26 26.96 7.63
N ILE A 41 0.69 27.86 6.74
CA ILE A 41 1.25 27.52 5.43
C ILE A 41 2.58 26.77 5.58
N GLU A 42 3.48 27.21 6.47
CA GLU A 42 4.75 26.52 6.73
C GLU A 42 4.52 25.09 7.25
N GLU A 43 3.61 24.92 8.21
CA GLU A 43 3.24 23.60 8.72
C GLU A 43 2.67 22.71 7.60
N THR A 44 1.75 23.23 6.80
CA THR A 44 1.14 22.49 5.68
C THR A 44 2.20 22.11 4.63
N THR A 45 3.14 23.01 4.34
CA THR A 45 4.26 22.76 3.41
C THR A 45 5.12 21.60 3.92
N SER A 46 5.44 21.59 5.22
CA SER A 46 6.20 20.52 5.86
C SER A 46 5.48 19.18 5.73
N SER A 47 4.18 19.13 6.06
CA SER A 47 3.37 17.92 5.93
C SER A 47 3.30 17.39 4.50
N ILE A 48 3.17 18.27 3.51
CA ILE A 48 3.17 17.88 2.08
C ILE A 48 4.53 17.32 1.66
N SER A 49 5.64 17.90 2.13
CA SER A 49 6.98 17.37 1.88
C SER A 49 7.13 15.96 2.47
N GLU A 50 6.63 15.72 3.68
CA GLU A 50 6.65 14.41 4.31
C GLU A 50 5.81 13.39 3.53
N ILE A 51 4.59 13.77 3.12
CA ILE A 51 3.71 12.92 2.29
C ILE A 51 4.40 12.55 0.97
N SER A 52 5.09 13.49 0.32
CA SER A 52 5.85 13.23 -0.90
C SER A 52 6.95 12.19 -0.70
N GLN A 53 7.69 12.28 0.42
CA GLN A 53 8.73 11.33 0.76
C GLN A 53 8.14 9.94 1.06
N GLN A 54 7.06 9.88 1.82
CA GLN A 54 6.34 8.65 2.13
C GLN A 54 5.78 7.98 0.87
N ALA A 55 5.21 8.75 -0.07
CA ALA A 55 4.73 8.23 -1.35
C ALA A 55 5.86 7.59 -2.16
N THR A 56 7.03 8.22 -2.21
CA THR A 56 8.22 7.68 -2.89
C THR A 56 8.71 6.38 -2.25
N GLN A 57 8.72 6.31 -0.91
CA GLN A 57 9.07 5.09 -0.18
C GLN A 57 8.05 3.97 -0.44
N MET A 58 6.75 4.28 -0.39
CA MET A 58 5.69 3.33 -0.68
C MET A 58 5.77 2.78 -2.10
N GLN A 59 6.18 3.59 -3.08
CA GLN A 59 6.38 3.15 -4.46
C GLN A 59 7.52 2.12 -4.56
N THR A 60 8.65 2.38 -3.88
CA THR A 60 9.78 1.43 -3.81
C THR A 60 9.34 0.12 -3.16
N LEU A 61 8.67 0.20 -2.00
CA LEU A 61 8.20 -0.97 -1.27
C LEU A 61 7.19 -1.80 -2.08
N SER A 62 6.30 -1.14 -2.81
CA SER A 62 5.33 -1.80 -3.70
C SER A 62 6.04 -2.56 -4.83
N LYS A 63 7.11 -1.98 -5.38
CA LYS A 63 7.91 -2.63 -6.43
C LYS A 63 8.66 -3.86 -5.90
N GLU A 64 9.27 -3.76 -4.73
CA GLU A 64 9.92 -4.90 -4.08
C GLU A 64 8.92 -6.02 -3.76
N THR A 65 7.74 -5.65 -3.23
CA THR A 65 6.67 -6.61 -2.93
C THR A 65 6.18 -7.30 -4.20
N LEU A 66 6.07 -6.58 -5.32
CA LEU A 66 5.71 -7.17 -6.62
C LEU A 66 6.74 -8.20 -7.09
N THR A 67 8.03 -7.92 -6.89
CA THR A 67 9.11 -8.87 -7.19
C THR A 67 8.94 -10.16 -6.38
N TYR A 68 8.77 -10.05 -5.05
CA TYR A 68 8.59 -11.23 -4.19
C TYR A 68 7.30 -12.01 -4.50
N ALA A 69 6.21 -11.32 -4.84
CA ALA A 69 4.97 -11.97 -5.27
C ALA A 69 5.14 -12.71 -6.60
N THR A 70 5.94 -12.18 -7.53
CA THR A 70 6.27 -12.82 -8.80
C THR A 70 7.16 -14.05 -8.61
N GLU A 71 8.18 -13.95 -7.74
CA GLU A 71 9.02 -15.09 -7.37
C GLU A 71 8.20 -16.19 -6.68
N GLY A 72 7.28 -15.81 -5.77
CA GLY A 72 6.35 -16.74 -5.14
C GLY A 72 5.45 -17.47 -6.13
N LEU A 73 4.95 -16.76 -7.14
CA LEU A 73 4.18 -17.34 -8.25
C LEU A 73 5.00 -18.35 -9.05
N GLU A 74 6.27 -18.05 -9.35
CA GLU A 74 7.16 -18.97 -10.06
C GLU A 74 7.41 -20.25 -9.24
N LEU A 75 7.69 -20.11 -7.94
CA LEU A 75 7.88 -21.24 -7.03
C LEU A 75 6.63 -22.11 -6.90
N ALA A 76 5.43 -21.50 -6.85
CA ALA A 76 4.18 -22.23 -6.82
C ALA A 76 3.96 -23.04 -8.12
N ASN A 77 4.22 -22.45 -9.29
CA ASN A 77 4.18 -23.15 -10.58
C ASN A 77 5.18 -24.32 -10.63
N LYS A 78 6.41 -24.10 -10.16
CA LYS A 78 7.43 -25.16 -10.09
C LYS A 78 6.97 -26.30 -9.17
N THR A 79 6.36 -25.97 -8.04
CA THR A 79 5.84 -26.96 -7.08
C THR A 79 4.71 -27.77 -7.69
N GLN A 80 3.76 -27.12 -8.39
CA GLN A 80 2.69 -27.81 -9.11
C GLN A 80 3.27 -28.80 -10.14
N LYS A 81 4.25 -28.38 -10.94
CA LYS A 81 4.92 -29.26 -11.91
C LYS A 81 5.60 -30.46 -11.23
N SER A 82 6.31 -30.25 -10.13
CA SER A 82 6.94 -31.34 -9.38
C SER A 82 5.90 -32.31 -8.80
N MET A 83 4.74 -31.83 -8.35
CA MET A 83 3.65 -32.70 -7.89
C MET A 83 3.04 -33.51 -9.04
N ASP A 84 2.95 -32.94 -10.25
CA ASP A 84 2.54 -33.68 -11.45
C ASP A 84 3.52 -34.79 -11.82
N GLU A 85 4.82 -34.50 -11.77
CA GLU A 85 5.88 -35.51 -12.00
C GLU A 85 5.81 -36.64 -10.95
N ILE A 86 5.57 -36.31 -9.67
CA ILE A 86 5.38 -37.31 -8.61
C ILE A 86 4.14 -38.16 -8.88
N ASN A 87 2.99 -37.55 -9.23
CA ASN A 87 1.77 -38.29 -9.54
C ASN A 87 2.00 -39.29 -10.70
N SER A 88 2.67 -38.85 -11.77
CA SER A 88 3.03 -39.73 -12.89
C SER A 88 3.92 -40.89 -12.46
N ALA A 89 4.98 -40.61 -11.69
CA ALA A 89 5.88 -41.65 -11.20
C ALA A 89 5.16 -42.64 -10.26
N THR A 90 4.25 -42.16 -9.40
CA THR A 90 3.45 -43.05 -8.55
C THR A 90 2.51 -43.93 -9.35
N GLN A 91 1.95 -43.42 -10.46
CA GLN A 91 1.10 -44.21 -11.34
C GLN A 91 1.88 -45.34 -12.04
N GLU A 92 3.09 -45.06 -12.52
CA GLU A 92 3.99 -46.07 -13.09
C GLU A 92 4.35 -47.16 -12.06
N ILE A 93 4.59 -46.77 -10.81
CA ILE A 93 4.87 -47.72 -9.72
C ILE A 93 3.64 -48.60 -9.44
N LEU A 94 2.42 -48.04 -9.46
CA LEU A 94 1.17 -48.81 -9.29
C LEU A 94 0.99 -49.87 -10.39
N GLU A 95 1.30 -49.51 -11.64
CA GLU A 95 1.27 -50.45 -12.76
C GLU A 95 2.32 -51.56 -12.57
N ALA A 96 3.55 -51.21 -12.22
CA ALA A 96 4.62 -52.17 -11.98
C ALA A 96 4.29 -53.11 -10.81
N THR A 97 3.75 -52.60 -9.70
CA THR A 97 3.32 -53.44 -8.56
C THR A 97 2.16 -54.35 -8.93
N SER A 98 1.23 -53.90 -9.78
CA SER A 98 0.17 -54.76 -10.30
C SER A 98 0.71 -55.93 -11.12
N ILE A 99 1.78 -55.72 -11.89
CA ILE A 99 2.45 -56.80 -12.65
C ILE A 99 3.13 -57.79 -11.68
N ILE A 100 3.79 -57.29 -10.63
CA ILE A 100 4.42 -58.14 -9.61
C ILE A 100 3.39 -59.03 -8.91
N ASP A 101 2.23 -58.46 -8.52
CA ASP A 101 1.14 -59.22 -7.91
C ASP A 101 0.61 -60.31 -8.86
N GLN A 102 0.46 -60.01 -10.15
CA GLN A 102 0.08 -61.00 -11.17
C GLN A 102 1.13 -62.12 -11.32
N ILE A 103 2.43 -61.80 -11.32
CA ILE A 103 3.52 -62.79 -11.39
C ILE A 103 3.52 -63.66 -10.12
N ALA A 104 3.34 -63.06 -8.95
CA ALA A 104 3.24 -63.77 -7.68
C ALA A 104 2.06 -64.74 -7.68
N PHE A 105 0.89 -64.30 -8.18
CA PHE A 105 -0.29 -65.16 -8.33
C PHE A 105 -0.04 -66.32 -9.30
N GLN A 106 0.55 -66.07 -10.47
CA GLN A 106 0.89 -67.13 -11.43
C GLN A 106 1.89 -68.13 -10.85
N THR A 107 2.91 -67.66 -10.13
CA THR A 107 3.91 -68.49 -9.46
C THR A 107 3.27 -69.36 -8.38
N ASN A 108 2.33 -68.80 -7.62
CA ASN A 108 1.57 -69.53 -6.62
C ASN A 108 0.76 -70.69 -7.26
N ILE A 109 0.07 -70.45 -8.38
CA ILE A 109 -0.64 -71.51 -9.12
C ILE A 109 0.33 -72.56 -9.69
N LEU A 110 1.48 -72.13 -10.25
CA LEU A 110 2.48 -73.03 -10.80
C LEU A 110 3.06 -73.96 -9.73
N SER A 111 3.36 -73.42 -8.54
CA SER A 111 3.87 -74.16 -7.40
C SER A 111 2.85 -75.15 -6.83
N LEU A 112 1.56 -74.80 -6.87
CA LEU A 112 0.48 -75.70 -6.47
C LEU A 112 0.39 -76.90 -7.42
N ASN A 113 0.44 -76.66 -8.73
CA ASN A 113 0.45 -77.73 -9.73
C ASN A 113 1.67 -78.65 -9.56
N ALA A 114 2.85 -78.07 -9.31
CA ALA A 114 4.06 -78.84 -9.04
C ALA A 114 3.95 -79.69 -7.77
N ALA A 115 3.31 -79.18 -6.71
CA ALA A 115 3.07 -79.93 -5.48
C ALA A 115 2.10 -81.12 -5.71
N VAL A 116 1.07 -80.94 -6.55
CA VAL A 116 0.14 -82.01 -6.96
C VAL A 116 0.85 -83.10 -7.76
N GLU A 117 1.69 -82.71 -8.72
CA GLU A 117 2.46 -83.67 -9.53
C GLU A 117 3.49 -84.43 -8.68
N ALA A 118 4.16 -83.73 -7.75
CA ALA A 118 5.09 -84.34 -6.80
C ALA A 118 4.39 -85.35 -5.88
N ALA A 119 3.16 -85.07 -5.43
CA ALA A 119 2.36 -86.02 -4.68
C ALA A 119 1.98 -87.26 -5.52
N THR A 120 1.69 -87.06 -6.81
CA THR A 120 1.38 -88.14 -7.76
C THR A 120 2.58 -89.08 -7.98
N ALA A 121 3.82 -88.56 -7.92
CA ALA A 121 5.05 -89.35 -8.03
C ALA A 121 5.44 -90.14 -6.75
N GLY A 122 4.69 -90.02 -5.65
CA GLY A 122 4.90 -90.79 -4.41
C GLY A 122 6.25 -90.54 -3.73
N GLU A 123 6.97 -91.60 -3.34
CA GLU A 123 8.28 -91.52 -2.65
C GLU A 123 9.34 -90.76 -3.46
N ALA A 124 9.34 -90.88 -4.80
CA ALA A 124 10.30 -90.21 -5.67
C ALA A 124 10.07 -88.69 -5.76
N GLY A 125 8.85 -88.22 -5.47
CA GLY A 125 8.45 -86.81 -5.54
C GLY A 125 8.65 -86.01 -4.25
N LYS A 126 9.04 -86.65 -3.12
CA LYS A 126 9.16 -85.98 -1.81
C LYS A 126 10.04 -84.73 -1.83
N GLY A 127 11.19 -84.78 -2.51
CA GLY A 127 12.09 -83.62 -2.64
C GLY A 127 11.47 -82.48 -3.45
N PHE A 128 10.76 -82.80 -4.54
CA PHE A 128 10.06 -81.81 -5.36
C PHE A 128 8.88 -81.17 -4.63
N ALA A 129 8.16 -81.92 -3.79
CA ALA A 129 7.06 -81.40 -2.99
C ALA A 129 7.51 -80.32 -2.00
N VAL A 130 8.69 -80.48 -1.37
CA VAL A 130 9.27 -79.48 -0.46
C VAL A 130 9.63 -78.21 -1.22
N VAL A 131 10.29 -78.33 -2.37
CA VAL A 131 10.65 -77.17 -3.20
C VAL A 131 9.40 -76.43 -3.67
N ALA A 132 8.38 -77.15 -4.12
CA ALA A 132 7.10 -76.57 -4.53
C ALA A 132 6.42 -75.80 -3.38
N GLY A 133 6.46 -76.33 -2.15
CA GLY A 133 5.98 -75.63 -0.96
C GLY A 133 6.74 -74.34 -0.66
N GLU A 134 8.07 -74.35 -0.79
CA GLU A 134 8.89 -73.15 -0.57
C GLU A 134 8.66 -72.09 -1.65
N VAL A 135 8.53 -72.48 -2.92
CA VAL A 135 8.16 -71.57 -4.02
C VAL A 135 6.79 -70.95 -3.76
N ARG A 136 5.82 -71.74 -3.27
CA ARG A 136 4.48 -71.24 -2.92
C ARG A 136 4.53 -70.20 -1.80
N ASN A 137 5.34 -70.45 -0.77
CA ASN A 137 5.53 -69.52 0.34
C ASN A 137 6.17 -68.21 -0.15
N LEU A 138 7.20 -68.30 -1.00
CA LEU A 138 7.85 -67.13 -1.60
C LEU A 138 6.88 -66.32 -2.48
N ALA A 139 6.03 -66.99 -3.26
CA ALA A 139 5.00 -66.35 -4.06
C ALA A 139 3.96 -65.60 -3.20
N THR A 140 3.50 -66.23 -2.11
CA THR A 140 2.56 -65.59 -1.16
C THR A 140 3.17 -64.35 -0.53
N ARG A 141 4.42 -64.44 -0.04
CA ARG A 141 5.16 -63.29 0.51
C ARG A 141 5.37 -62.18 -0.50
N SER A 142 5.59 -62.51 -1.77
CA SER A 142 5.75 -61.53 -2.84
C SER A 142 4.46 -60.77 -3.12
N ALA A 143 3.31 -61.47 -3.11
CA ALA A 143 1.99 -60.85 -3.25
C ALA A 143 1.66 -59.91 -2.08
N GLU A 144 1.96 -60.33 -0.84
CA GLU A 144 1.79 -59.48 0.35
C GLU A 144 2.64 -58.22 0.26
N ALA A 145 3.92 -58.34 -0.10
CA ALA A 145 4.80 -57.19 -0.29
C ALA A 145 4.33 -56.26 -1.42
N ALA A 146 3.85 -56.81 -2.55
CA ALA A 146 3.30 -56.03 -3.64
C ALA A 146 2.07 -55.22 -3.19
N LYS A 147 1.20 -55.82 -2.38
CA LYS A 147 0.04 -55.15 -1.80
C LYS A 147 0.44 -54.01 -0.85
N GLU A 148 1.40 -54.23 0.04
CA GLU A 148 1.89 -53.18 0.95
C GLU A 148 2.49 -51.99 0.19
N ILE A 149 3.30 -52.26 -0.86
CA ILE A 149 3.84 -51.19 -1.72
C ILE A 149 2.71 -50.44 -2.41
N LYS A 150 1.70 -51.13 -2.94
CA LYS A 150 0.54 -50.51 -3.57
C LYS A 150 -0.18 -49.54 -2.62
N GLU A 151 -0.45 -49.97 -1.39
CA GLU A 151 -1.10 -49.11 -0.38
C GLU A 151 -0.26 -47.87 -0.02
N LEU A 152 1.07 -48.00 0.06
CA LEU A 152 1.98 -46.87 0.29
C LEU A 152 1.98 -45.88 -0.88
N VAL A 153 1.98 -46.40 -2.10
CA VAL A 153 2.02 -45.57 -3.32
C VAL A 153 0.68 -44.87 -3.54
N GLU A 154 -0.46 -45.51 -3.27
CA GLU A 154 -1.78 -44.86 -3.29
C GLU A 154 -1.87 -43.69 -2.30
N LYS A 155 -1.30 -43.86 -1.09
CA LYS A 155 -1.18 -42.77 -0.11
C LYS A 155 -0.29 -41.65 -0.62
N ALA A 156 0.85 -41.96 -1.23
CA ALA A 156 1.76 -40.97 -1.81
C ALA A 156 1.09 -40.18 -2.95
N ASN A 157 0.38 -40.86 -3.84
CA ASN A 157 -0.37 -40.25 -4.94
C ASN A 157 -1.47 -39.31 -4.43
N THR A 158 -2.18 -39.71 -3.38
CA THR A 158 -3.18 -38.84 -2.72
C THR A 158 -2.53 -37.58 -2.16
N LYS A 159 -1.37 -37.70 -1.49
CA LYS A 159 -0.65 -36.56 -0.93
C LYS A 159 -0.07 -35.63 -1.99
N ALA A 160 0.45 -36.18 -3.09
CA ALA A 160 0.91 -35.38 -4.21
C ALA A 160 -0.25 -34.64 -4.90
N SER A 161 -1.42 -35.27 -5.01
CA SER A 161 -2.64 -34.60 -5.50
C SER A 161 -3.11 -33.46 -4.59
N GLU A 162 -3.10 -33.64 -3.27
CA GLU A 162 -3.36 -32.56 -2.30
C GLU A 162 -2.33 -31.41 -2.43
N GLY A 163 -1.05 -31.74 -2.62
CA GLY A 163 0.02 -30.77 -2.85
C GLY A 163 -0.15 -29.97 -4.14
N LYS A 164 -0.58 -30.64 -5.22
CA LYS A 164 -0.92 -30.00 -6.49
C LYS A 164 -2.05 -28.99 -6.31
N PHE A 165 -3.16 -29.40 -5.69
CA PHE A 165 -4.30 -28.51 -5.43
C PHE A 165 -3.92 -27.31 -4.56
N SER A 166 -3.06 -27.51 -3.56
CA SER A 166 -2.54 -26.41 -2.73
C SER A 166 -1.71 -25.44 -3.56
N SER A 167 -0.88 -25.93 -4.48
CA SER A 167 -0.07 -25.11 -5.38
C SER A 167 -0.93 -24.31 -6.36
N GLU A 168 -2.01 -24.89 -6.89
CA GLU A 168 -2.99 -24.19 -7.73
C GLU A 168 -3.65 -23.02 -7.00
N GLN A 169 -4.05 -23.21 -5.74
CA GLN A 169 -4.57 -22.12 -4.91
C GLN A 169 -3.52 -21.04 -4.63
N MET A 170 -2.25 -21.42 -4.43
CA MET A 170 -1.16 -20.45 -4.29
C MET A 170 -0.99 -19.61 -5.56
N ILE A 171 -1.07 -20.23 -6.75
CA ILE A 171 -0.98 -19.54 -8.05
C ILE A 171 -2.08 -18.49 -8.19
N ASP A 172 -3.34 -18.86 -7.93
CA ASP A 172 -4.47 -17.91 -7.93
C ASP A 172 -4.28 -16.80 -6.88
N GLY A 173 -3.83 -17.16 -5.68
CA GLY A 173 -3.53 -16.21 -4.60
C GLY A 173 -2.47 -15.18 -4.99
N TYR A 174 -1.34 -15.61 -5.55
CA TYR A 174 -0.28 -14.71 -6.03
C TYR A 174 -0.73 -13.86 -7.23
N SER A 175 -1.56 -14.39 -8.12
CA SER A 175 -2.13 -13.62 -9.23
C SER A 175 -2.98 -12.45 -8.72
N LYS A 176 -3.89 -12.71 -7.78
CA LYS A 176 -4.70 -11.69 -7.10
C LYS A 176 -3.84 -10.70 -6.32
N LEU A 177 -2.80 -11.18 -5.64
CA LEU A 177 -1.86 -10.34 -4.91
C LEU A 177 -1.17 -9.35 -5.86
N ASN A 178 -0.69 -9.81 -7.01
CA ASN A 178 -0.09 -8.97 -8.05
C ASN A 178 -1.07 -7.89 -8.56
N GLU A 179 -2.33 -8.23 -8.80
CA GLU A 179 -3.36 -7.25 -9.20
C GLU A 179 -3.54 -6.16 -8.13
N LYS A 180 -3.60 -6.55 -6.85
CA LYS A 180 -3.74 -5.61 -5.73
C LYS A 180 -2.52 -4.73 -5.55
N ILE A 181 -1.31 -5.27 -5.66
CA ILE A 181 -0.06 -4.48 -5.58
C ILE A 181 -0.01 -3.44 -6.72
N ASN A 182 -0.37 -3.83 -7.95
CA ASN A 182 -0.44 -2.90 -9.08
C ASN A 182 -1.46 -1.78 -8.84
N THR A 183 -2.63 -2.13 -8.30
CA THR A 183 -3.66 -1.14 -7.94
C THR A 183 -3.15 -0.17 -6.88
N SER A 184 -2.51 -0.67 -5.81
CA SER A 184 -1.90 0.16 -4.77
C SER A 184 -0.81 1.07 -5.33
N SER A 185 0.04 0.57 -6.22
CA SER A 185 1.08 1.36 -6.89
C SER A 185 0.47 2.52 -7.70
N LYS A 186 -0.65 2.30 -8.39
CA LYS A 186 -1.38 3.36 -9.09
C LYS A 186 -1.93 4.42 -8.13
N ILE A 187 -2.48 4.02 -6.99
CA ILE A 187 -2.98 4.96 -5.97
C ILE A 187 -1.83 5.80 -5.42
N ILE A 188 -0.69 5.18 -5.11
CA ILE A 188 0.51 5.88 -4.62
C ILE A 188 1.02 6.89 -5.66
N SER A 189 1.01 6.53 -6.95
CA SER A 189 1.34 7.46 -8.03
C SER A 189 0.40 8.67 -8.04
N ASN A 190 -0.91 8.44 -7.93
CA ASN A 190 -1.87 9.53 -7.88
C ASN A 190 -1.67 10.44 -6.64
N VAL A 191 -1.28 9.87 -5.50
CA VAL A 191 -0.94 10.65 -4.30
C VAL A 191 0.30 11.51 -4.54
N ALA A 192 1.34 10.95 -5.16
CA ALA A 192 2.54 11.71 -5.51
C ALA A 192 2.21 12.88 -6.46
N ASP A 193 1.41 12.65 -7.48
CA ASP A 193 0.97 13.68 -8.43
C ASP A 193 0.15 14.78 -7.73
N ALA A 194 -0.81 14.39 -6.88
CA ALA A 194 -1.60 15.32 -6.08
C ALA A 194 -0.74 16.15 -5.12
N THR A 195 0.33 15.55 -4.57
CA THR A 195 1.27 16.24 -3.67
C THR A 195 2.08 17.31 -4.42
N ILE A 196 2.47 17.05 -5.67
CA ILE A 196 3.12 18.03 -6.54
C ILE A 196 2.16 19.20 -6.83
N GLU A 197 0.90 18.92 -7.14
CA GLU A 197 -0.11 19.95 -7.37
C GLU A 197 -0.38 20.80 -6.12
N GLN A 198 -0.50 20.16 -4.94
CA GLN A 198 -0.67 20.85 -3.66
C GLN A 198 0.53 21.75 -3.33
N SER A 199 1.76 21.27 -3.56
CA SER A 199 2.97 22.08 -3.37
C SER A 199 2.95 23.34 -4.24
N LYS A 200 2.54 23.21 -5.51
CA LYS A 200 2.35 24.36 -6.40
C LYS A 200 1.25 25.31 -5.89
N GLY A 201 0.12 24.77 -5.45
CA GLY A 201 -0.98 25.56 -4.89
C GLY A 201 -0.53 26.37 -3.66
N ILE A 202 0.26 25.76 -2.78
CA ILE A 202 0.83 26.44 -1.61
C ILE A 202 1.80 27.56 -2.01
N SER A 203 2.64 27.33 -3.02
CA SER A 203 3.52 28.39 -3.54
C SER A 203 2.72 29.62 -3.98
N GLN A 204 1.58 29.42 -4.65
CA GLN A 204 0.69 30.50 -5.08
C GLN A 204 0.02 31.21 -3.89
N ILE A 205 -0.40 30.45 -2.87
CA ILE A 205 -0.95 31.03 -1.63
C ILE A 205 0.11 31.88 -0.93
N ASN A 206 1.35 31.39 -0.84
CA ASN A 206 2.45 32.12 -0.22
C ASN A 206 2.74 33.45 -0.95
N GLU A 207 2.76 33.44 -2.28
CA GLU A 207 2.84 34.67 -3.09
C GLU A 207 1.70 35.65 -2.80
N ALA A 208 0.47 35.15 -2.69
CA ALA A 208 -0.69 35.98 -2.36
C ALA A 208 -0.61 36.57 -0.95
N VAL A 209 -0.20 35.79 0.06
CA VAL A 209 0.00 36.26 1.44
C VAL A 209 1.09 37.32 1.50
N SER A 210 2.21 37.13 0.79
CA SER A 210 3.27 38.15 0.69
C SER A 210 2.78 39.44 0.02
N ALA A 211 1.90 39.36 -0.99
CA ALA A 211 1.28 40.52 -1.59
C ALA A 211 0.34 41.26 -0.62
N ILE A 212 -0.45 40.53 0.16
CA ILE A 212 -1.35 41.10 1.19
C ILE A 212 -0.53 41.78 2.29
N ASP A 213 0.58 41.18 2.72
CA ASP A 213 1.49 41.78 3.70
C ASP A 213 2.03 43.13 3.21
N LYS A 214 2.54 43.20 1.98
CA LYS A 214 2.98 44.45 1.36
C LYS A 214 1.88 45.52 1.31
N LEU A 215 0.66 45.14 0.93
CA LEU A 215 -0.48 46.06 0.92
C LEU A 215 -0.86 46.53 2.33
N THR A 216 -0.76 45.65 3.33
CA THR A 216 -1.05 45.97 4.73
C THR A 216 -0.02 46.95 5.29
N GLN A 217 1.26 46.76 4.99
CA GLN A 217 2.33 47.70 5.36
C GLN A 217 2.15 49.06 4.67
N GLU A 218 1.77 49.07 3.39
CA GLU A 218 1.48 50.31 2.67
C GLU A 218 0.26 51.04 3.24
N ASN A 219 -0.79 50.31 3.60
CA ASN A 219 -1.96 50.88 4.29
C ASN A 219 -1.57 51.49 5.63
N ALA A 220 -0.72 50.82 6.42
CA ALA A 220 -0.22 51.36 7.68
C ALA A 220 0.60 52.66 7.47
N ARG A 221 1.45 52.70 6.43
CA ARG A 221 2.20 53.91 6.04
C ARG A 221 1.27 55.07 5.69
N ILE A 222 0.31 54.84 4.77
CA ILE A 222 -0.66 55.86 4.34
C ILE A 222 -1.53 56.33 5.51
N THR A 223 -1.92 55.42 6.41
CA THR A 223 -2.67 55.73 7.62
C THR A 223 -1.86 56.66 8.54
N GLY A 224 -0.56 56.38 8.73
CA GLY A 224 0.35 57.26 9.47
C GLY A 224 0.45 58.67 8.88
N GLU A 225 0.64 58.78 7.56
CA GLU A 225 0.70 60.06 6.85
C GLU A 225 -0.64 60.83 6.96
N THR A 226 -1.76 60.12 6.81
CA THR A 226 -3.11 60.70 6.91
C THR A 226 -3.39 61.19 8.33
N GLN A 227 -2.91 60.48 9.37
CA GLN A 227 -3.03 60.90 10.76
C GLN A 227 -2.30 62.23 11.00
N GLU A 228 -1.11 62.38 10.42
CA GLU A 228 -0.32 63.61 10.53
C GLU A 228 -1.04 64.79 9.83
N ILE A 229 -1.60 64.56 8.64
CA ILE A 229 -2.38 65.55 7.90
C ILE A 229 -3.64 65.95 8.69
N ALA A 230 -4.35 64.99 9.29
CA ALA A 230 -5.53 65.24 10.12
C ALA A 230 -5.19 66.14 11.32
N LYS A 231 -4.10 65.84 12.03
CA LYS A 231 -3.60 66.65 13.16
C LYS A 231 -3.25 68.07 12.72
N LYS A 232 -2.46 68.22 11.65
CA LYS A 232 -2.09 69.54 11.09
C LYS A 232 -3.32 70.35 10.69
N THR A 233 -4.30 69.70 10.07
CA THR A 233 -5.57 70.32 9.66
C THR A 233 -6.37 70.81 10.86
N ASN A 234 -6.44 70.01 11.93
CA ASN A 234 -7.07 70.39 13.18
C ASN A 234 -6.38 71.60 13.83
N ASP A 235 -5.04 71.60 13.88
CA ASP A 235 -4.27 72.71 14.45
C ASP A 235 -4.50 74.02 13.67
N ILE A 236 -4.53 73.94 12.33
CA ILE A 236 -4.87 75.09 11.48
C ILE A 236 -6.29 75.57 11.76
N ALA A 237 -7.27 74.66 11.86
CA ALA A 237 -8.67 74.98 12.16
C ALA A 237 -8.81 75.74 13.49
N ILE A 238 -8.19 75.22 14.54
CA ILE A 238 -8.17 75.83 15.88
C ILE A 238 -7.55 77.23 15.82
N ASN A 239 -6.46 77.41 15.08
CA ASN A 239 -5.81 78.70 14.92
C ASN A 239 -6.68 79.72 14.16
N ILE A 240 -7.43 79.29 13.14
CA ILE A 240 -8.40 80.16 12.42
C ILE A 240 -9.51 80.63 13.36
N ILE A 241 -10.06 79.73 14.18
CA ILE A 241 -11.10 80.08 15.17
C ILE A 241 -10.54 81.09 16.17
N LYS A 242 -9.37 80.81 16.78
CA LYS A 242 -8.71 81.71 17.74
C LYS A 242 -8.45 83.10 17.15
N ASN A 243 -7.92 83.17 15.92
CA ASN A 243 -7.65 84.45 15.25
C ASN A 243 -8.94 85.22 14.91
N THR A 244 -10.03 84.51 14.61
CA THR A 244 -11.33 85.15 14.35
C THR A 244 -11.96 85.68 15.62
N ASP A 245 -11.80 84.98 16.75
CA ASP A 245 -12.29 85.42 18.05
C ASP A 245 -11.46 86.62 18.59
N ASN A 246 -10.15 86.67 18.33
CA ASN A 246 -9.29 87.80 18.71
C ASN A 246 -9.55 89.08 17.88
N LYS A 247 -10.08 88.97 16.65
CA LYS A 247 -10.40 90.12 15.78
C LYS A 247 -11.81 90.72 16.01
N LYS A 248 -12.59 90.15 16.94
CA LYS A 248 -13.94 90.62 17.30
C LYS A 248 -13.94 91.64 18.46
N PHE A 249 -12.77 92.04 18.94
CA PHE A 249 -12.58 93.10 19.93
C PHE A 249 -11.93 94.33 19.28
#